data_AF-A0A953ZCP7-F1
#
_entry.id   AF-A0A953ZCP7-F1
#
_cell.length_a   1.000
_cell.length_b   1.000
_cell.length_c   1.000
_cell.angle_alpha   90.00
_cell.angle_beta   90.00
_cell.angle_gamma   90.00
#
_symmetry.space_group_name_H-M   'P 1'
#
loop_
_entity.id
_entity.type
_entity.pdbx_description
1 polymer ?
#
loop_
_entity_poly.entity_id
_entity_poly.type
_entity_poly.pdbx_seq_one_letter_code
_entity_poly.pdbx_strand_id
1 'polypeptide(L)'
;MSDLFSPLEARDRHPVLAFFARRPVTVAVLLMATAVLGMIATNRMPVELLPAGVERKSLSVQVDYNSTGGSVSPLVVEREVTLVVEAEISTIPGIAELTSVSRSTESDFYIDFDSDRDMDEAYAEVWAAVERARLRLPDGVGRIQVRRSRSDTTSWPIAFVSFSWEDGTRDAYLKLEQDIQPHIESIEGVSNVSFWGGHRKFLAVDLDPEKTRAYGVNLSQLLQRLRGDNFRAPAGKVTVQDGDGDKLDKRRDVYLVADSRFHSIEEIENLPVRPGLRVSDVTRHGVANGEPHRGVYEAESVSTYVRVNRKRGATAMVFKNGDANTVEVGNNLEEGLDKLRADPVFEGFSVTVPFNQGDSIKESIANLLWTLLWGGVLAFFVMLLFLKS
;
A
#
# COMPACT_ATOMS: atom_id res chain seq x y z
N MET A 1 43.80 22.84 -59.02
CA MET A 1 45.25 22.60 -58.81
C MET A 1 45.50 22.88 -57.34
N SER A 2 45.26 21.91 -56.46
CA SER A 2 46.15 20.80 -56.09
C SER A 2 46.77 21.07 -54.72
N ASP A 3 45.92 21.28 -53.72
CA ASP A 3 46.29 21.07 -52.32
C ASP A 3 45.93 19.63 -51.94
N LEU A 4 46.58 18.68 -52.63
CA LEU A 4 46.65 17.30 -52.13
C LEU A 4 47.68 17.33 -51.01
N PHE A 5 47.18 17.57 -49.80
CA PHE A 5 47.98 17.62 -48.57
C PHE A 5 48.90 16.40 -48.48
N SER A 6 50.17 16.65 -48.16
CA SER A 6 51.11 15.54 -47.98
C SER A 6 50.69 14.70 -46.76
N PRO A 7 50.83 13.36 -46.79
CA PRO A 7 50.46 12.49 -45.67
C PRO A 7 51.17 12.80 -44.33
N LEU A 8 52.20 13.65 -44.37
CA LEU A 8 53.00 14.05 -43.22
C LEU A 8 52.36 15.21 -42.43
N GLU A 9 51.65 16.14 -43.10
CA GLU A 9 51.05 17.32 -42.44
C GLU A 9 49.74 17.00 -41.69
N ALA A 10 49.01 15.96 -42.10
CA ALA A 10 47.81 15.50 -41.40
C ALA A 10 48.10 14.88 -40.02
N ARG A 11 49.32 14.39 -39.81
CA ARG A 11 49.75 13.70 -38.59
C ARG A 11 49.90 14.65 -37.40
N ASP A 12 50.36 15.88 -37.65
CA ASP A 12 50.65 16.87 -36.60
C ASP A 12 49.41 17.66 -36.17
N ARG A 13 48.40 17.79 -37.04
CA ARG A 13 47.12 18.46 -36.70
C ARG A 13 46.09 17.52 -36.06
N HIS A 14 46.01 16.26 -36.48
CA HIS A 14 45.03 15.29 -35.97
C HIS A 14 45.66 13.93 -35.66
N PRO A 15 46.50 13.84 -34.61
CA PRO A 15 47.25 12.64 -34.27
C PRO A 15 46.34 11.43 -33.95
N VAL A 16 45.15 11.70 -33.40
CA VAL A 16 44.16 10.67 -33.03
C VAL A 16 43.52 10.03 -34.28
N LEU A 17 43.11 10.83 -35.27
CA LEU A 17 42.53 10.32 -36.52
C LEU A 17 43.57 9.53 -37.32
N ALA A 18 44.81 10.04 -37.39
CA ALA A 18 45.92 9.36 -38.06
C ALA A 18 46.28 8.01 -37.39
N PHE A 19 46.11 7.90 -36.06
CA PHE A 19 46.31 6.65 -35.32
C PHE A 19 45.25 5.59 -35.67
N PHE A 20 43.97 5.96 -35.67
CA PHE A 20 42.88 5.03 -35.97
C PHE A 20 42.83 4.62 -37.46
N ALA A 21 43.09 5.55 -38.39
CA ALA A 21 43.10 5.25 -39.83
C ALA A 21 44.16 4.21 -40.24
N ARG A 22 45.28 4.14 -39.52
CA ARG A 22 46.39 3.19 -39.80
C ARG A 22 46.22 1.84 -39.13
N ARG A 23 45.25 1.68 -38.23
CA ARG A 23 45.04 0.44 -37.45
C ARG A 23 43.60 -0.08 -37.61
N PRO A 24 43.21 -0.52 -38.83
CA PRO A 24 41.85 -0.98 -39.11
C PRO A 24 41.44 -2.16 -38.22
N VAL A 25 42.36 -3.06 -37.88
CA VAL A 25 42.10 -4.18 -36.97
C VAL A 25 41.81 -3.69 -35.54
N THR A 26 42.58 -2.70 -35.03
CA THR A 26 42.34 -2.13 -33.70
C THR A 26 40.99 -1.43 -33.62
N VAL A 27 40.60 -0.69 -34.67
CA VAL A 27 39.29 -0.06 -34.78
C VAL A 27 38.18 -1.11 -34.78
N ALA A 28 38.32 -2.17 -35.59
CA ALA A 28 37.33 -3.24 -35.65
C ALA A 28 37.15 -3.96 -34.31
N VAL A 29 38.27 -4.25 -33.61
CA VAL A 29 38.25 -4.86 -32.26
C VAL A 29 37.58 -3.94 -31.24
N LEU A 30 37.86 -2.63 -31.27
CA LEU A 30 37.21 -1.65 -30.39
C LEU A 30 35.70 -1.56 -30.65
N LEU A 31 35.28 -1.55 -31.91
CA LEU A 31 33.86 -1.54 -32.27
C LEU A 31 33.16 -2.83 -31.82
N MET A 32 33.77 -3.99 -32.05
CA MET A 32 33.27 -5.28 -31.56
C MET A 32 33.19 -5.32 -30.03
N ALA A 33 34.22 -4.88 -29.32
CA ALA A 33 34.23 -4.82 -27.87
C ALA A 33 33.11 -3.89 -27.34
N THR A 34 32.93 -2.73 -27.98
CA THR A 34 31.86 -1.78 -27.62
C THR A 34 30.47 -2.38 -27.91
N ALA A 35 30.29 -3.09 -29.02
CA ALA A 35 29.04 -3.76 -29.34
C ALA A 35 28.69 -4.88 -28.34
N VAL A 36 29.68 -5.69 -27.95
CA VAL A 36 29.49 -6.75 -26.94
C VAL A 36 29.18 -6.14 -25.57
N LEU A 37 29.92 -5.11 -25.16
CA LEU A 37 29.65 -4.40 -23.90
C LEU A 37 28.27 -3.75 -23.92
N GLY A 38 27.88 -3.14 -25.03
CA GLY A 38 26.54 -2.57 -25.23
C GLY A 38 25.45 -3.64 -25.11
N MET A 39 25.63 -4.80 -25.75
CA MET A 39 24.68 -5.92 -25.67
C MET A 39 24.53 -6.46 -24.24
N ILE A 40 25.64 -6.59 -23.50
CA ILE A 40 25.61 -7.02 -22.09
C ILE A 40 24.93 -5.95 -21.22
N ALA A 41 25.22 -4.67 -21.44
CA ALA A 41 24.65 -3.57 -20.68
C ALA A 41 23.12 -3.48 -20.86
N THR A 42 22.64 -3.54 -22.11
CA THR A 42 21.20 -3.50 -22.41
C THR A 42 20.43 -4.63 -21.75
N ASN A 43 21.01 -5.83 -21.65
CA ASN A 43 20.36 -6.98 -21.01
C ASN A 43 20.33 -6.92 -19.48
N ARG A 44 21.15 -6.08 -18.84
CA ARG A 44 21.26 -5.99 -17.38
C ARG A 44 20.64 -4.74 -16.78
N MET A 45 20.19 -3.79 -17.60
CA MET A 45 19.60 -2.55 -17.10
C MET A 45 18.21 -2.80 -16.53
N PRO A 46 17.92 -2.37 -15.28
CA PRO A 46 16.56 -2.37 -14.76
C PRO A 46 15.73 -1.39 -15.59
N VAL A 47 14.54 -1.81 -16.00
CA VAL A 47 13.64 -0.97 -16.80
C VAL A 47 12.52 -0.48 -15.89
N GLU A 48 12.42 0.83 -15.74
CA GLU A 48 11.41 1.49 -14.93
C GLU A 48 10.66 2.54 -15.76
N LEU A 49 9.39 2.76 -15.45
CA LEU A 49 8.57 3.76 -16.13
C LEU A 49 9.00 5.20 -15.76
N LEU A 50 9.42 5.38 -14.50
CA LEU A 50 9.94 6.64 -13.98
C LEU A 50 11.42 6.46 -13.64
N PRO A 51 12.31 7.41 -13.97
CA PRO A 51 13.70 7.32 -13.56
C PRO A 51 13.83 7.42 -12.05
N ALA A 52 14.69 6.60 -11.45
CA ALA A 52 15.12 6.77 -10.07
C ALA A 52 15.64 8.21 -9.85
N GLY A 53 15.10 8.88 -8.82
CA GLY A 53 15.49 10.26 -8.47
C GLY A 53 14.57 11.38 -8.99
N VAL A 54 13.51 11.07 -9.74
CA VAL A 54 12.42 12.04 -10.07
C VAL A 54 11.30 12.00 -9.02
N GLU A 55 11.47 11.19 -7.97
CA GLU A 55 10.54 11.13 -6.85
C GLU A 55 10.50 12.47 -6.11
N ARG A 56 9.29 12.99 -5.86
CA ARG A 56 9.13 14.19 -5.03
C ARG A 56 9.65 13.90 -3.63
N LYS A 57 10.66 14.67 -3.21
CA LYS A 57 11.20 14.67 -1.86
C LYS A 57 10.13 15.16 -0.91
N SER A 58 9.44 14.22 -0.26
CA SER A 58 8.28 14.55 0.55
C SER A 58 8.23 13.76 1.85
N LEU A 59 7.64 14.39 2.86
CA LEU A 59 7.33 13.78 4.16
C LEU A 59 5.83 13.92 4.41
N SER A 60 5.26 12.95 5.11
CA SER A 60 3.90 13.06 5.62
C SER A 60 3.90 12.96 7.13
N VAL A 61 3.05 13.78 7.76
CA VAL A 61 2.78 13.73 9.20
C VAL A 61 1.30 13.46 9.38
N GLN A 62 0.97 12.47 10.19
CA GLN A 62 -0.40 12.19 10.60
C GLN A 62 -0.49 12.38 12.12
N VAL A 63 -1.42 13.23 12.54
CA VAL A 63 -1.70 13.50 13.96
C VAL A 63 -3.11 13.03 14.26
N ASP A 64 -3.22 11.96 15.04
CA ASP A 64 -4.52 11.48 15.52
C ASP A 64 -5.07 12.45 16.58
N TYR A 65 -6.33 12.85 16.46
CA TYR A 65 -7.04 13.61 17.48
C TYR A 65 -8.35 12.91 17.85
N ASN A 66 -8.24 12.04 18.86
CA ASN A 66 -9.37 11.32 19.42
C ASN A 66 -9.71 11.93 20.77
N SER A 67 -10.26 13.14 20.75
CA SER A 67 -10.87 13.72 21.95
C SER A 67 -11.92 12.75 22.49
N THR A 68 -11.96 12.61 23.81
CA THR A 68 -12.54 11.49 24.56
C THR A 68 -13.93 11.04 24.07
N GLY A 69 -13.96 10.11 23.12
CA GLY A 69 -15.16 9.35 22.72
C GLY A 69 -16.09 9.99 21.69
N GLY A 70 -15.69 11.02 20.93
CA GLY A 70 -16.55 11.62 19.90
C GLY A 70 -15.81 12.19 18.69
N SER A 71 -16.48 12.19 17.53
CA SER A 71 -16.01 12.90 16.33
C SER A 71 -16.07 14.41 16.58
N VAL A 72 -14.94 15.09 16.43
CA VAL A 72 -14.87 16.55 16.57
C VAL A 72 -15.09 17.18 15.19
N SER A 73 -15.66 18.38 15.13
CA SER A 73 -15.78 19.11 13.85
C SER A 73 -14.38 19.35 13.24
N PRO A 74 -14.19 19.16 11.93
CA PRO A 74 -12.92 19.46 11.26
C PRO A 74 -12.39 20.87 11.54
N LEU A 75 -13.28 21.85 11.73
CA LEU A 75 -12.91 23.24 12.06
C LEU A 75 -12.25 23.37 13.44
N VAL A 76 -12.61 22.52 14.40
CA VAL A 76 -11.98 22.49 15.72
C VAL A 76 -10.61 21.82 15.61
N VAL A 77 -10.51 20.71 14.87
CA VAL A 77 -9.24 20.03 14.60
C VAL A 77 -8.26 20.98 13.89
N GLU A 78 -8.74 21.75 12.93
CA GLU A 78 -7.97 22.78 12.25
C GLU A 78 -7.34 23.76 13.25
N ARG A 79 -8.17 24.34 14.13
CA ARG A 79 -7.74 25.38 15.07
C ARG A 79 -6.86 24.88 16.21
N GLU A 80 -7.19 23.72 16.76
CA GLU A 80 -6.53 23.19 17.96
C GLU A 80 -5.31 22.33 17.65
N VAL A 81 -5.28 21.69 16.48
CA VAL A 81 -4.22 20.75 16.09
C VAL A 81 -3.50 21.22 14.85
N THR A 82 -4.21 21.42 13.74
CA THR A 82 -3.59 21.67 12.44
C THR A 82 -2.74 22.93 12.43
N LEU A 83 -3.30 24.07 12.84
CA LEU A 83 -2.59 25.35 12.87
C LEU A 83 -1.39 25.35 13.84
N VAL A 84 -1.48 24.61 14.96
CA VAL A 84 -0.40 24.54 15.96
C VAL A 84 0.81 23.77 15.43
N VAL A 85 0.55 22.68 14.71
CA VAL A 85 1.59 21.84 14.09
C VAL A 85 2.13 22.50 12.83
N GLU A 86 1.27 23.07 11.99
CA GLU A 86 1.66 23.82 10.80
C GLU A 86 2.57 25.00 11.13
N ALA A 87 2.29 25.73 12.22
CA ALA A 87 3.12 26.83 12.69
C ALA A 87 4.55 26.38 13.09
N GLU A 88 4.74 25.15 13.57
CA GLU A 88 6.09 24.62 13.85
C GLU A 88 6.76 24.09 12.58
N ILE A 89 6.02 23.36 11.73
CA ILE A 89 6.56 22.77 10.50
C ILE A 89 6.99 23.86 9.51
N SER A 90 6.22 24.94 9.39
CA SER A 90 6.52 26.07 8.50
C SER A 90 7.82 26.82 8.84
N THR A 91 8.41 26.58 10.01
CA THR A 91 9.73 27.14 10.38
C THR A 91 10.90 26.39 9.76
N ILE A 92 10.66 25.22 9.18
CA ILE A 92 11.70 24.36 8.60
C ILE A 92 12.11 24.93 7.23
N PRO A 93 13.41 25.17 7.01
CA PRO A 93 13.89 25.68 5.72
C PRO A 93 13.84 24.62 4.62
N GLY A 94 13.63 25.05 3.37
CA GLY A 94 13.61 24.18 2.19
C GLY A 94 12.30 23.44 1.93
N ILE A 95 11.21 23.85 2.61
CA ILE A 95 9.85 23.42 2.25
C ILE A 95 9.42 24.22 1.01
N ALA A 96 9.11 23.49 -0.07
CA ALA A 96 8.55 24.06 -1.30
C ALA A 96 7.03 24.22 -1.20
N GLU A 97 6.34 23.21 -0.65
CA GLU A 97 4.89 23.23 -0.46
C GLU A 97 4.50 22.48 0.82
N LEU A 98 3.57 23.07 1.59
CA LEU A 98 2.97 22.46 2.78
C LEU A 98 1.45 22.44 2.60
N THR A 99 0.88 21.25 2.52
CA THR A 99 -0.58 21.05 2.45
C THR A 99 -1.07 20.36 3.72
N SER A 100 -1.99 21.01 4.43
CA SER A 100 -2.62 20.46 5.64
C SER A 100 -4.08 20.07 5.34
N VAL A 101 -4.53 18.92 5.83
CA VAL A 101 -5.92 18.44 5.70
C VAL A 101 -6.44 18.04 7.07
N SER A 102 -7.46 18.77 7.55
CA SER A 102 -8.12 18.48 8.82
C SER A 102 -9.37 17.62 8.60
N ARG A 103 -9.47 16.51 9.32
CA ARG A 103 -10.62 15.61 9.35
C ARG A 103 -11.18 15.53 10.76
N SER A 104 -12.29 14.83 10.96
CA SER A 104 -12.98 14.79 12.26
C SER A 104 -12.20 14.11 13.40
N THR A 105 -11.16 13.34 13.08
CA THR A 105 -10.39 12.52 14.02
C THR A 105 -8.88 12.57 13.78
N GLU A 106 -8.43 13.29 12.77
CA GLU A 106 -7.01 13.34 12.38
C GLU A 106 -6.70 14.61 11.61
N SER A 107 -5.42 14.97 11.60
CA SER A 107 -4.85 16.02 10.76
C SER A 107 -3.68 15.43 9.98
N ASP A 108 -3.76 15.52 8.66
CA ASP A 108 -2.72 15.09 7.72
C ASP A 108 -1.92 16.31 7.26
N PHE A 109 -0.60 16.16 7.14
CA PHE A 109 0.30 17.17 6.60
C PHE A 109 1.16 16.54 5.52
N TYR A 110 1.17 17.13 4.34
CA TYR A 110 2.00 16.75 3.21
C TYR A 110 3.04 17.85 2.99
N ILE A 111 4.32 17.49 3.11
CA ILE A 111 5.43 18.42 3.09
C ILE A 111 6.31 18.06 1.89
N ASP A 112 6.28 18.89 0.84
CA ASP A 112 7.16 18.76 -0.32
C ASP A 112 8.38 19.67 -0.11
N PHE A 113 9.57 19.10 -0.26
CA PHE A 113 10.86 19.78 -0.11
C PHE A 113 11.49 20.07 -1.48
N ASP A 114 12.42 21.04 -1.49
CA ASP A 114 13.27 21.28 -2.65
C ASP A 114 14.11 20.04 -3.03
N SER A 115 14.38 19.90 -4.33
CA SER A 115 15.00 18.71 -4.92
C SER A 115 16.41 18.37 -4.39
N ASP A 116 17.09 19.30 -3.71
CA ASP A 116 18.43 19.16 -3.14
C ASP A 116 18.45 18.80 -1.65
N ARG A 117 17.30 18.81 -0.95
CA ARG A 117 17.24 18.55 0.50
C ARG A 117 17.60 17.11 0.88
N ASP A 118 18.38 16.91 1.95
CA ASP A 118 18.61 15.59 2.53
C ASP A 118 17.36 15.14 3.32
N MET A 119 16.79 13.98 2.96
CA MET A 119 15.54 13.50 3.55
C MET A 119 15.69 12.94 4.95
N ASP A 120 16.91 12.56 5.37
CA ASP A 120 17.15 12.12 6.74
C ASP A 120 17.29 13.31 7.68
N GLU A 121 17.92 14.39 7.22
CA GLU A 121 17.94 15.68 7.93
C GLU A 121 16.54 16.28 8.02
N ALA A 122 15.82 16.37 6.90
CA ALA A 122 14.45 16.88 6.86
C ALA A 122 13.51 16.08 7.78
N TYR A 123 13.66 14.75 7.83
CA TYR A 123 12.89 13.91 8.73
C TYR A 123 13.14 14.26 10.21
N ALA A 124 14.41 14.44 10.60
CA ALA A 124 14.77 14.80 11.96
C ALA A 124 14.23 16.19 12.34
N GLU A 125 14.26 17.14 11.42
CA GLU A 125 13.72 18.49 11.63
C GLU A 125 12.20 18.50 11.76
N VAL A 126 11.49 17.79 10.89
CA VAL A 126 10.02 17.63 10.97
C VAL A 126 9.64 16.95 12.29
N TRP A 127 10.33 15.88 12.65
CA TRP A 127 10.10 15.21 13.93
C TRP A 127 10.30 16.16 15.12
N ALA A 128 11.38 16.93 15.11
CA ALA A 128 11.66 17.91 16.16
C ALA A 128 10.61 19.03 16.22
N ALA A 129 10.12 19.51 15.07
CA ALA A 129 9.06 20.52 14.99
C ALA A 129 7.72 19.99 15.55
N VAL A 130 7.36 18.77 15.18
CA VAL A 130 6.16 18.09 15.68
C VAL A 130 6.23 17.86 17.18
N GLU A 131 7.38 17.46 17.73
CA GLU A 131 7.55 17.29 19.18
C GLU A 131 7.49 18.62 19.94
N ARG A 132 7.93 19.74 19.34
CA ARG A 132 7.68 21.07 19.92
C ARG A 132 6.20 21.45 19.88
N ALA A 133 5.52 21.16 18.76
CA ALA A 133 4.09 21.42 18.63
C ALA A 133 3.30 20.64 19.69
N ARG A 134 3.71 19.40 19.97
CA ARG A 134 3.10 18.51 20.96
C ARG A 134 2.96 19.12 22.35
N LEU A 135 3.87 20.00 22.75
CA LEU A 135 3.82 20.70 24.04
C LEU A 135 2.65 21.70 24.14
N ARG A 136 2.09 22.13 23.01
CA ARG A 136 0.98 23.09 22.90
C ARG A 136 -0.32 22.45 22.45
N LEU A 137 -0.29 21.16 22.10
CA LEU A 137 -1.47 20.43 21.68
C LEU A 137 -2.36 20.09 22.88
N PRO A 138 -3.70 20.06 22.69
CA PRO A 138 -4.63 19.72 23.75
C PRO A 138 -4.52 18.26 24.21
N ASP A 139 -4.99 17.99 25.43
CA ASP A 139 -5.16 16.63 25.94
C ASP A 139 -6.16 15.86 25.04
N GLY A 140 -5.75 14.72 24.49
CA GLY A 140 -6.54 13.93 23.54
C GLY A 140 -5.89 13.73 22.16
N VAL A 141 -4.74 14.35 21.92
CA VAL A 141 -3.88 13.98 20.79
C VAL A 141 -3.34 12.57 21.02
N GLY A 142 -3.58 11.71 20.02
CA GLY A 142 -3.19 10.32 20.00
C GLY A 142 -1.78 10.12 19.47
N ARG A 143 -1.61 9.13 18.60
CA ARG A 143 -0.32 8.85 17.99
C ARG A 143 -0.01 9.91 16.93
N ILE A 144 1.23 10.36 16.92
CA ILE A 144 1.77 11.17 15.84
C ILE A 144 2.74 10.29 15.06
N GLN A 145 2.55 10.24 13.74
CA GLN A 145 3.37 9.43 12.86
C GLN A 145 3.99 10.35 11.81
N VAL A 146 5.32 10.41 11.80
CA VAL A 146 6.06 11.00 10.69
C VAL A 146 6.50 9.86 9.80
N ARG A 147 5.97 9.83 8.59
CA ARG A 147 6.35 8.86 7.56
C ARG A 147 7.19 9.57 6.53
N ARG A 148 8.37 9.02 6.28
CA ARG A 148 9.06 9.39 5.05
C ARG A 148 8.17 8.92 3.92
N SER A 149 7.97 9.76 2.91
CA SER A 149 7.60 9.22 1.60
C SER A 149 8.87 8.60 0.98
N ARG A 150 9.54 7.71 1.73
CA ARG A 150 10.36 6.71 1.10
C ARG A 150 9.35 5.83 0.35
N SER A 151 9.80 5.36 -0.78
CA SER A 151 9.12 4.50 -1.74
C SER A 151 8.63 3.15 -1.15
N ASP A 152 8.65 2.97 0.17
CA ASP A 152 8.22 1.78 0.89
C ASP A 152 6.72 1.74 1.22
N THR A 153 5.95 2.83 1.02
CA THR A 153 4.47 2.73 1.00
C THR A 153 3.75 3.75 0.12
N THR A 154 4.48 4.71 -0.47
CA THR A 154 3.94 5.69 -1.44
C THR A 154 4.54 5.53 -2.83
N SER A 155 5.19 4.39 -3.13
CA SER A 155 5.46 4.04 -4.52
C SER A 155 4.12 3.89 -5.24
N TRP A 156 3.99 4.46 -6.43
CA TRP A 156 2.81 4.22 -7.26
C TRP A 156 2.64 2.71 -7.44
N PRO A 157 1.43 2.13 -7.23
CA PRO A 157 1.22 0.71 -7.41
C PRO A 157 1.72 0.26 -8.79
N ILE A 158 2.49 -0.83 -8.83
CA ILE A 158 3.00 -1.38 -10.10
C ILE A 158 1.89 -2.08 -10.89
N ALA A 159 0.83 -2.51 -10.21
CA ALA A 159 -0.35 -3.08 -10.83
C ALA A 159 -1.60 -2.83 -9.99
N PHE A 160 -2.75 -2.78 -10.66
CA PHE A 160 -4.06 -2.83 -10.05
C PHE A 160 -4.74 -4.12 -10.48
N VAL A 161 -5.17 -4.94 -9.53
CA VAL A 161 -5.89 -6.19 -9.76
C VAL A 161 -7.30 -6.05 -9.21
N SER A 162 -8.29 -6.10 -10.09
CA SER A 162 -9.70 -5.92 -9.75
C SER A 162 -10.40 -7.26 -9.61
N PHE A 163 -10.98 -7.48 -8.43
CA PHE A 163 -11.78 -8.63 -8.06
C PHE A 163 -13.25 -8.24 -8.07
N SER A 164 -14.10 -9.07 -8.66
CA SER A 164 -15.54 -8.88 -8.69
C SER A 164 -16.28 -10.16 -8.34
N TRP A 165 -17.44 -10.02 -7.71
CA TRP A 165 -18.27 -11.15 -7.28
C TRP A 165 -19.75 -10.80 -7.46
N GLU A 166 -20.59 -11.85 -7.50
CA GLU A 166 -22.05 -11.68 -7.54
C GLU A 166 -22.59 -11.16 -6.20
N ASP A 167 -23.72 -10.44 -6.27
CA ASP A 167 -24.40 -9.99 -5.06
C ASP A 167 -24.87 -11.20 -4.23
N GLY A 168 -24.57 -11.18 -2.93
CA GLY A 168 -24.89 -12.29 -2.01
C GLY A 168 -23.72 -13.25 -1.73
N THR A 169 -22.55 -13.08 -2.37
CA THR A 169 -21.35 -13.85 -1.99
C THR A 169 -20.98 -13.57 -0.53
N ARG A 170 -21.12 -14.59 0.30
CA ARG A 170 -20.85 -14.51 1.73
C ARG A 170 -19.37 -14.29 1.99
N ASP A 171 -19.08 -13.28 2.81
CA ASP A 171 -17.75 -12.96 3.35
C ASP A 171 -16.68 -12.79 2.25
N ALA A 172 -17.08 -12.28 1.07
CA ALA A 172 -16.23 -12.19 -0.11
C ALA A 172 -14.94 -11.38 0.17
N TYR A 173 -15.06 -10.26 0.88
CA TYR A 173 -13.90 -9.45 1.25
C TYR A 173 -12.99 -10.15 2.27
N LEU A 174 -13.56 -10.92 3.20
CA LEU A 174 -12.76 -11.68 4.16
C LEU A 174 -11.91 -12.75 3.47
N LYS A 175 -12.50 -13.46 2.50
CA LYS A 175 -11.77 -14.40 1.64
C LYS A 175 -10.68 -13.71 0.83
N LEU A 176 -10.95 -12.50 0.32
CA LEU A 176 -9.93 -11.72 -0.37
C LEU A 176 -8.75 -11.38 0.54
N GLU A 177 -9.01 -10.94 1.76
CA GLU A 177 -7.98 -10.54 2.73
C GLU A 177 -7.22 -11.74 3.32
N GLN A 178 -7.90 -12.83 3.66
CA GLN A 178 -7.29 -13.97 4.35
C GLN A 178 -6.70 -15.02 3.41
N ASP A 179 -7.36 -15.24 2.28
CA ASP A 179 -6.97 -16.30 1.37
C ASP A 179 -6.25 -15.71 0.16
N ILE A 180 -6.78 -14.69 -0.51
CA ILE A 180 -6.20 -14.21 -1.78
C ILE A 180 -4.97 -13.31 -1.55
N GLN A 181 -5.02 -12.40 -0.58
CA GLN A 181 -3.94 -11.45 -0.30
C GLN A 181 -2.59 -12.15 -0.08
N PRO A 182 -2.48 -13.17 0.81
CA PRO A 182 -1.18 -13.80 1.08
C PRO A 182 -0.62 -14.52 -0.14
N HIS A 183 -1.48 -15.04 -1.02
CA HIS A 183 -1.04 -15.68 -2.26
C HIS A 183 -0.43 -14.65 -3.23
N ILE A 184 -1.03 -13.47 -3.38
CA ILE A 184 -0.46 -12.40 -4.21
C ILE A 184 0.83 -11.86 -3.59
N GLU A 185 0.87 -11.68 -2.27
CA GLU A 185 2.08 -11.26 -1.54
C GLU A 185 3.22 -12.29 -1.62
N SER A 186 2.92 -13.57 -1.83
CA SER A 186 3.92 -14.61 -2.03
C SER A 186 4.61 -14.60 -3.40
N ILE A 187 4.10 -13.80 -4.35
CA ILE A 187 4.67 -13.68 -5.69
C ILE A 187 6.02 -12.97 -5.62
N GLU A 188 7.03 -13.52 -6.29
CA GLU A 188 8.39 -13.00 -6.26
C GLU A 188 8.45 -11.55 -6.74
N GLY A 189 8.99 -10.69 -5.87
CA GLY A 189 9.16 -9.26 -6.11
C GLY A 189 7.99 -8.38 -5.70
N VAL A 190 6.86 -8.96 -5.24
CA VAL A 190 5.78 -8.23 -4.56
C VAL A 190 6.18 -7.94 -3.11
N SER A 191 5.91 -6.73 -2.63
CA SER A 191 6.21 -6.30 -1.25
C SER A 191 4.96 -6.21 -0.38
N ASN A 192 3.91 -5.61 -0.93
CA ASN A 192 2.67 -5.35 -0.24
C ASN A 192 1.51 -5.40 -1.22
N VAL A 193 0.37 -5.89 -0.72
CA VAL A 193 -0.90 -5.80 -1.41
C VAL A 193 -1.88 -5.08 -0.50
N SER A 194 -2.53 -4.04 -1.02
CA SER A 194 -3.54 -3.29 -0.28
C SER A 194 -4.84 -3.26 -1.08
N PHE A 195 -5.97 -3.56 -0.44
CA PHE A 195 -7.26 -3.54 -1.12
C PHE A 195 -7.99 -2.21 -0.93
N TRP A 196 -8.50 -1.67 -2.03
CA TRP A 196 -9.49 -0.61 -2.07
C TRP A 196 -10.89 -1.18 -2.23
N GLY A 197 -11.81 -0.62 -1.46
CA GLY A 197 -13.17 -1.12 -1.36
C GLY A 197 -13.24 -2.44 -0.61
N GLY A 198 -14.41 -3.06 -0.68
CA GLY A 198 -14.72 -4.23 0.12
C GLY A 198 -15.07 -3.85 1.56
N HIS A 199 -16.02 -4.58 2.12
CA HIS A 199 -16.61 -4.23 3.39
C HIS A 199 -16.15 -5.23 4.43
N ARG A 200 -15.41 -4.73 5.43
CA ARG A 200 -15.26 -5.48 6.66
C ARG A 200 -16.62 -5.53 7.34
N LYS A 201 -17.05 -6.76 7.58
CA LYS A 201 -18.22 -7.05 8.40
C LYS A 201 -17.86 -6.81 9.86
N PHE A 202 -18.76 -6.14 10.57
CA PHE A 202 -18.67 -5.95 12.00
C PHE A 202 -20.04 -6.18 12.62
N LEU A 203 -20.05 -6.56 13.89
CA LEU A 203 -21.30 -6.66 14.65
C LEU A 203 -21.63 -5.28 15.21
N ALA A 204 -22.74 -4.71 14.75
CA ALA A 204 -23.29 -3.45 15.23
C ALA A 204 -24.26 -3.72 16.38
N VAL A 205 -24.14 -2.96 17.46
CA VAL A 205 -25.10 -2.92 18.57
C VAL A 205 -25.81 -1.57 18.51
N ASP A 206 -27.03 -1.55 17.98
CA ASP A 206 -27.80 -0.32 17.76
C ASP A 206 -28.67 0.00 18.98
N LEU A 207 -28.12 0.87 19.83
CA LEU A 207 -28.76 1.27 21.09
C LEU A 207 -29.90 2.25 20.82
N ASP A 208 -31.03 2.02 21.49
CA ASP A 208 -32.14 2.95 21.51
C ASP A 208 -31.84 4.09 22.50
N PRO A 209 -31.70 5.35 22.06
CA PRO A 209 -31.36 6.45 22.95
C PRO A 209 -32.41 6.71 24.03
N GLU A 210 -33.69 6.46 23.76
CA GLU A 210 -34.77 6.68 24.71
C GLU A 210 -34.78 5.60 25.79
N LYS A 211 -34.70 4.31 25.39
CA LYS A 211 -34.62 3.20 26.35
C LYS A 211 -33.35 3.28 27.19
N THR A 212 -32.21 3.57 26.57
CA THR A 212 -30.92 3.70 27.27
C THR A 212 -31.00 4.76 28.38
N ARG A 213 -31.62 5.91 28.10
CA ARG A 213 -31.86 6.97 29.10
C ARG A 213 -32.87 6.54 30.16
N ALA A 214 -33.99 5.93 29.76
CA ALA A 214 -35.04 5.50 30.67
C ALA A 214 -34.55 4.45 31.70
N TYR A 215 -33.70 3.52 31.26
CA TYR A 215 -33.07 2.51 32.12
C TYR A 215 -31.80 3.01 32.82
N GLY A 216 -31.40 4.27 32.60
CA GLY A 216 -30.22 4.88 33.22
C GLY A 216 -28.93 4.14 32.91
N VAL A 217 -28.80 3.58 31.70
CA VAL A 217 -27.64 2.81 31.28
C VAL A 217 -26.45 3.73 31.09
N ASN A 218 -25.33 3.39 31.72
CA ASN A 218 -24.06 4.08 31.51
C ASN A 218 -23.37 3.48 30.27
N LEU A 219 -23.31 4.24 29.19
CA LEU A 219 -22.70 3.80 27.92
C LEU A 219 -21.21 3.47 28.06
N SER A 220 -20.46 4.24 28.85
CA SER A 220 -19.04 3.98 29.08
C SER A 220 -18.82 2.64 29.78
N GLN A 221 -19.67 2.31 30.76
CA GLN A 221 -19.64 1.03 31.45
C GLN A 221 -20.01 -0.14 30.52
N LEU A 222 -21.03 0.03 29.68
CA LEU A 222 -21.42 -0.96 28.68
C LEU A 222 -20.29 -1.23 27.67
N LEU A 223 -19.65 -0.17 27.16
CA LEU A 223 -18.51 -0.28 26.26
C LEU A 223 -17.32 -0.98 26.92
N GLN A 224 -17.00 -0.65 28.17
CA GLN A 224 -15.94 -1.30 28.93
C GLN A 224 -16.25 -2.79 29.14
N ARG A 225 -17.52 -3.14 29.39
CA ARG A 225 -17.95 -4.52 29.55
C ARG A 225 -17.85 -5.31 28.24
N LEU A 226 -18.36 -4.77 27.13
CA LEU A 226 -18.27 -5.39 25.81
C LEU A 226 -16.80 -5.64 25.40
N ARG A 227 -15.89 -4.71 25.71
CA ARG A 227 -14.45 -4.90 25.50
C ARG A 227 -13.85 -5.93 26.45
N GLY A 228 -14.25 -5.90 27.71
CA GLY A 228 -13.74 -6.78 28.77
C GLY A 228 -14.21 -8.23 28.67
N ASP A 229 -15.36 -8.47 28.03
CA ASP A 229 -15.94 -9.80 27.82
C ASP A 229 -15.68 -10.33 26.39
N ASN A 230 -14.76 -9.74 25.64
CA ASN A 230 -14.34 -10.25 24.32
C ASN A 230 -12.82 -10.43 24.26
N PHE A 231 -12.30 -11.37 25.03
CA PHE A 231 -10.86 -11.65 25.12
C PHE A 231 -10.55 -13.14 25.11
N ARG A 232 -9.31 -13.45 24.72
CA ARG A 232 -8.72 -14.78 24.81
C ARG A 232 -7.35 -14.66 25.47
N ALA A 233 -7.17 -15.28 26.62
CA ALA A 233 -5.95 -15.15 27.42
C ALA A 233 -5.47 -16.51 27.95
N PRO A 234 -4.16 -16.74 28.06
CA PRO A 234 -3.63 -17.93 28.70
C PRO A 234 -4.03 -17.95 30.19
N ALA A 235 -4.57 -19.08 30.64
CA ALA A 235 -5.03 -19.29 32.02
C ALA A 235 -4.06 -20.17 32.84
N GLY A 236 -2.91 -20.53 32.27
CA GLY A 236 -1.86 -21.32 32.93
C GLY A 236 -1.69 -22.71 32.32
N LYS A 237 -1.03 -23.61 33.04
CA LYS A 237 -0.84 -25.01 32.63
C LYS A 237 -1.19 -25.97 33.77
N VAL A 238 -1.76 -27.10 33.41
CA VAL A 238 -2.04 -28.22 34.33
C VAL A 238 -1.28 -29.42 33.83
N THR A 239 -0.42 -29.99 34.68
CA THR A 239 0.26 -31.25 34.37
C THR A 239 -0.67 -32.40 34.76
N VAL A 240 -1.22 -33.09 33.77
CA VAL A 240 -2.06 -34.28 33.97
C VAL A 240 -1.16 -35.50 33.91
N GLN A 241 -1.33 -36.41 34.87
CA GLN A 241 -0.66 -37.70 34.89
C GLN A 241 -1.69 -38.77 34.51
N ASP A 242 -1.57 -39.35 33.31
CA ASP A 242 -2.47 -40.41 32.84
C ASP A 242 -1.86 -41.79 33.17
N GLY A 243 -2.57 -42.61 33.94
CA GLY A 243 -2.23 -44.01 34.23
C GLY A 243 -3.11 -44.64 35.32
N ASP A 244 -3.74 -45.77 35.00
CA ASP A 244 -4.43 -46.65 35.96
C ASP A 244 -3.45 -47.75 36.39
N GLY A 245 -3.22 -47.90 37.70
CA GLY A 245 -2.40 -48.96 38.30
C GLY A 245 -0.93 -49.05 37.85
N ASP A 246 0.00 -48.65 38.72
CA ASP A 246 1.42 -49.06 38.78
C ASP A 246 2.33 -48.79 37.54
N LYS A 247 1.86 -48.07 36.51
CA LYS A 247 2.68 -47.59 35.38
C LYS A 247 2.53 -46.07 35.17
N LEU A 248 3.08 -45.31 36.12
CA LEU A 248 3.11 -43.85 36.13
C LEU A 248 4.27 -43.31 35.27
N ASP A 249 4.15 -43.28 33.93
CA ASP A 249 5.26 -42.81 33.08
C ASP A 249 4.90 -41.77 32.00
N LYS A 250 3.69 -41.20 32.04
CA LYS A 250 3.29 -40.14 31.09
C LYS A 250 2.72 -38.93 31.83
N ARG A 251 3.55 -37.89 31.99
CA ARG A 251 3.12 -36.54 32.38
C ARG A 251 2.83 -35.74 31.11
N ARG A 252 1.62 -35.19 30.98
CA ARG A 252 1.23 -34.31 29.88
C ARG A 252 0.90 -32.93 30.44
N ASP A 253 1.62 -31.92 29.99
CA ASP A 253 1.27 -30.53 30.26
C ASP A 253 0.11 -30.11 29.34
N VAL A 254 -1.01 -29.71 29.94
CA VAL A 254 -2.18 -29.16 29.27
C VAL A 254 -2.21 -27.65 29.53
N TYR A 255 -2.11 -26.85 28.47
CA TYR A 255 -2.22 -25.41 28.57
C TYR A 255 -3.69 -25.02 28.59
N LEU A 256 -4.08 -24.27 29.62
CA LEU A 256 -5.43 -23.73 29.76
C LEU A 256 -5.48 -22.35 29.10
N VAL A 257 -6.55 -22.10 28.36
CA VAL A 257 -6.83 -20.81 27.74
C VAL A 257 -8.23 -20.40 28.15
N ALA A 258 -8.36 -19.23 28.78
CA ALA A 258 -9.64 -18.60 28.99
C ALA A 258 -10.07 -17.97 27.67
N ASP A 259 -11.12 -18.51 27.06
CA ASP A 259 -11.74 -17.97 25.85
C ASP A 259 -13.11 -17.42 26.23
N SER A 260 -13.20 -16.10 26.33
CA SER A 260 -14.45 -15.40 26.63
C SER A 260 -15.02 -14.72 25.39
N ARG A 261 -14.47 -14.97 24.18
CA ARG A 261 -14.94 -14.31 22.97
C ARG A 261 -16.41 -14.64 22.68
N PHE A 262 -17.12 -13.68 22.10
CA PHE A 262 -18.47 -13.92 21.60
C PHE A 262 -18.44 -14.83 20.38
N HIS A 263 -19.23 -15.90 20.41
CA HIS A 263 -19.35 -16.85 19.32
C HIS A 263 -20.64 -16.69 18.51
N SER A 264 -21.61 -15.94 19.04
CA SER A 264 -22.92 -15.74 18.42
C SER A 264 -23.48 -14.34 18.70
N ILE A 265 -24.40 -13.90 17.85
CA ILE A 265 -25.12 -12.62 18.05
C ILE A 265 -25.96 -12.70 19.33
N GLU A 266 -26.53 -13.88 19.60
CA GLU A 266 -27.35 -14.16 20.76
C GLU A 266 -26.58 -13.98 22.09
N GLU A 267 -25.29 -14.28 22.14
CA GLU A 267 -24.47 -14.02 23.32
C GLU A 267 -24.31 -12.53 23.60
N ILE A 268 -24.18 -11.71 22.56
CA ILE A 268 -24.10 -10.25 22.68
C ILE A 268 -25.47 -9.70 23.10
N GLU A 269 -26.55 -10.17 22.50
CA GLU A 269 -27.92 -9.77 22.86
C GLU A 269 -28.26 -10.10 24.33
N ASN A 270 -27.78 -11.25 24.82
CA ASN A 270 -28.03 -11.70 26.18
C ASN A 270 -27.02 -11.19 27.21
N LEU A 271 -26.04 -10.39 26.79
CA LEU A 271 -25.06 -9.82 27.70
C LEU A 271 -25.76 -8.94 28.75
N PRO A 272 -25.57 -9.21 30.06
CA PRO A 272 -26.19 -8.42 31.11
C PRO A 272 -25.53 -7.04 31.18
N VAL A 273 -26.33 -5.99 30.96
CA VAL A 273 -25.93 -4.60 31.18
C VAL A 273 -25.95 -4.28 32.68
N ARG A 274 -26.97 -4.78 33.37
CA ARG A 274 -27.18 -4.73 34.82
C ARG A 274 -27.99 -5.96 35.28
N PRO A 275 -28.08 -6.25 36.59
CA PRO A 275 -28.97 -7.31 37.07
C PRO A 275 -30.39 -7.11 36.55
N GLY A 276 -30.90 -8.07 35.77
CA GLY A 276 -32.24 -8.03 35.18
C GLY A 276 -32.38 -7.21 33.88
N LEU A 277 -31.29 -6.65 33.32
CA LEU A 277 -31.31 -5.88 32.07
C LEU A 277 -30.23 -6.40 31.11
N ARG A 278 -30.63 -6.76 29.89
CA ARG A 278 -29.75 -7.27 28.83
C ARG A 278 -29.54 -6.22 27.74
N VAL A 279 -28.57 -6.46 26.86
CA VAL A 279 -28.31 -5.60 25.69
C VAL A 279 -29.53 -5.54 24.78
N SER A 280 -30.21 -6.67 24.54
CA SER A 280 -31.43 -6.72 23.73
C SER A 280 -32.54 -5.78 24.25
N ASP A 281 -32.64 -5.57 25.57
CA ASP A 281 -33.68 -4.73 26.18
C ASP A 281 -33.50 -3.23 25.86
N VAL A 282 -32.27 -2.83 25.53
CA VAL A 282 -31.87 -1.42 25.31
C VAL A 282 -31.51 -1.11 23.86
N THR A 283 -31.67 -2.09 22.97
CA THR A 283 -31.46 -1.91 21.53
C THR A 283 -32.77 -1.58 20.81
N ARG A 284 -32.63 -1.02 19.60
CA ARG A 284 -33.76 -0.78 18.69
C ARG A 284 -33.67 -1.70 17.49
N HIS A 285 -34.82 -2.17 17.05
CA HIS A 285 -34.98 -2.79 15.74
C HIS A 285 -35.28 -1.66 14.74
N GLY A 286 -34.66 -1.69 13.57
CA GLY A 286 -34.76 -0.60 12.61
C GLY A 286 -34.48 -1.03 11.19
N VAL A 287 -34.07 -0.06 10.38
CA VAL A 287 -33.56 -0.29 9.02
C VAL A 287 -32.14 0.26 8.94
N ALA A 288 -31.19 -0.57 8.53
CA ALA A 288 -29.81 -0.21 8.28
C ALA A 288 -29.44 -0.69 6.87
N ASN A 289 -28.77 0.17 6.10
CA ASN A 289 -28.40 -0.12 4.70
C ASN A 289 -29.57 -0.54 3.79
N GLY A 290 -30.81 -0.14 4.13
CA GLY A 290 -32.02 -0.47 3.36
C GLY A 290 -32.68 -1.80 3.73
N GLU A 291 -32.14 -2.54 4.71
CA GLU A 291 -32.71 -3.81 5.19
C GLU A 291 -33.15 -3.73 6.66
N PRO A 292 -34.23 -4.42 7.06
CA PRO A 292 -34.63 -4.51 8.47
C PRO A 292 -33.55 -5.20 9.30
N HIS A 293 -33.12 -4.59 10.41
CA HIS A 293 -32.12 -5.16 11.31
C HIS A 293 -32.64 -5.40 12.73
N ARG A 294 -32.03 -6.38 13.40
CA ARG A 294 -32.20 -6.62 14.83
C ARG A 294 -31.35 -5.66 15.66
N GLY A 295 -31.64 -5.55 16.96
CA GLY A 295 -30.85 -4.69 17.86
C GLY A 295 -29.34 -4.95 17.83
N VAL A 296 -28.94 -6.22 17.63
CA VAL A 296 -27.58 -6.60 17.28
C VAL A 296 -27.59 -7.28 15.91
N TYR A 297 -26.74 -6.83 15.00
CA TYR A 297 -26.75 -7.33 13.62
C TYR A 297 -25.37 -7.19 12.97
N GLU A 298 -25.16 -7.95 11.90
CA GLU A 298 -23.99 -7.81 11.06
C GLU A 298 -24.16 -6.59 10.13
N ALA A 299 -23.19 -5.70 10.15
CA ALA A 299 -23.15 -4.50 9.33
C ALA A 299 -21.85 -4.44 8.52
N GLU A 300 -21.89 -3.69 7.43
CA GLU A 300 -20.77 -3.45 6.53
C GLU A 300 -20.29 -2.00 6.68
N SER A 301 -18.97 -1.80 6.76
CA SER A 301 -18.38 -0.45 6.73
C SER A 301 -18.48 0.11 5.31
N VAL A 302 -19.51 0.93 5.03
CA VAL A 302 -19.75 1.51 3.70
C VAL A 302 -19.11 2.89 3.54
N SER A 303 -17.88 3.09 4.02
CA SER A 303 -17.15 4.35 3.78
C SER A 303 -16.64 4.47 2.34
N THR A 304 -16.48 3.35 1.62
CA THR A 304 -16.02 3.31 0.23
C THR A 304 -16.61 2.06 -0.45
N TYR A 305 -17.10 2.20 -1.68
CA TYR A 305 -17.54 1.08 -2.50
C TYR A 305 -16.77 1.05 -3.82
N VAL A 306 -16.42 -0.15 -4.29
CA VAL A 306 -15.78 -0.37 -5.59
C VAL A 306 -16.71 -1.20 -6.45
N ARG A 307 -16.83 -0.81 -7.72
CA ARG A 307 -17.55 -1.59 -8.73
C ARG A 307 -16.62 -1.88 -9.90
N VAL A 308 -16.59 -3.14 -10.29
CA VAL A 308 -15.84 -3.62 -11.46
C VAL A 308 -16.87 -4.10 -12.45
N ASN A 309 -16.96 -3.45 -13.61
CA ASN A 309 -17.97 -3.76 -14.62
C ASN A 309 -19.40 -3.85 -14.06
N ARG A 310 -19.77 -2.91 -13.19
CA ARG A 310 -21.05 -2.79 -12.47
C ARG A 310 -21.33 -3.85 -11.39
N LYS A 311 -20.46 -4.83 -11.18
CA LYS A 311 -20.56 -5.80 -10.08
C LYS A 311 -19.87 -5.26 -8.83
N ARG A 312 -20.26 -5.73 -7.64
CA ARG A 312 -19.50 -5.48 -6.41
C ARG A 312 -18.08 -6.01 -6.57
N GLY A 313 -17.11 -5.26 -6.07
CA GLY A 313 -15.72 -5.61 -6.22
C GLY A 313 -14.81 -4.96 -5.20
N ALA A 314 -13.55 -5.34 -5.26
CA ALA A 314 -12.43 -4.72 -4.59
C ALA A 314 -11.25 -4.65 -5.56
N THR A 315 -10.41 -3.64 -5.42
CA THR A 315 -9.21 -3.50 -6.25
C THR A 315 -7.99 -3.62 -5.36
N ALA A 316 -7.17 -4.63 -5.59
CA ALA A 316 -5.85 -4.75 -5.00
C ALA A 316 -4.88 -3.82 -5.71
N MET A 317 -4.19 -3.00 -4.94
CA MET A 317 -2.99 -2.27 -5.32
C MET A 317 -1.81 -3.14 -4.97
N VAL A 318 -0.97 -3.43 -5.96
CA VAL A 318 0.22 -4.27 -5.80
C VAL A 318 1.45 -3.39 -5.84
N PHE A 319 2.29 -3.51 -4.81
CA PHE A 319 3.54 -2.79 -4.68
C PHE A 319 4.72 -3.75 -4.86
N LYS A 320 5.80 -3.26 -5.49
CA LYS A 320 7.04 -4.03 -5.65
C LYS A 320 7.96 -3.87 -4.46
N ASN A 321 8.86 -4.82 -4.26
CA ASN A 321 10.06 -4.61 -3.45
C ASN A 321 10.91 -3.52 -4.12
N GLY A 322 11.53 -2.63 -3.33
CA GLY A 322 12.19 -1.42 -3.83
C GLY A 322 13.12 -1.67 -5.03
N ASP A 323 13.98 -2.69 -4.91
CA ASP A 323 14.99 -3.04 -5.92
C ASP A 323 14.50 -4.02 -7.00
N ALA A 324 13.24 -4.46 -6.95
CA ALA A 324 12.73 -5.43 -7.91
C ALA A 324 12.47 -4.80 -9.30
N ASN A 325 12.68 -5.56 -10.36
CA ASN A 325 12.42 -5.12 -11.73
C ASN A 325 10.92 -5.09 -12.01
N THR A 326 10.36 -3.93 -12.36
CA THR A 326 8.92 -3.75 -12.57
C THR A 326 8.34 -4.67 -13.65
N VAL A 327 9.06 -4.89 -14.75
CA VAL A 327 8.60 -5.77 -15.85
C VAL A 327 8.54 -7.22 -15.41
N GLU A 328 9.56 -7.66 -14.66
CA GLU A 328 9.64 -9.01 -14.11
C GLU A 328 8.53 -9.27 -13.08
N VAL A 329 8.34 -8.35 -12.13
CA VAL A 329 7.25 -8.48 -11.13
C VAL A 329 5.88 -8.46 -11.81
N GLY A 330 5.70 -7.62 -12.83
CA GLY A 330 4.48 -7.60 -13.64
C GLY A 330 4.18 -8.94 -14.31
N ASN A 331 5.21 -9.61 -14.87
CA ASN A 331 5.07 -10.95 -15.46
C ASN A 331 4.75 -12.00 -14.40
N ASN A 332 5.49 -12.01 -13.29
CA ASN A 332 5.30 -12.95 -12.19
C ASN A 332 3.89 -12.81 -11.59
N LEU A 333 3.37 -11.57 -11.53
CA LEU A 333 2.02 -11.28 -11.09
C LEU A 333 0.99 -11.91 -12.03
N GLU A 334 1.11 -11.71 -13.35
CA GLU A 334 0.19 -12.31 -14.32
C GLU A 334 0.23 -13.85 -14.28
N GLU A 335 1.43 -14.43 -14.28
CA GLU A 335 1.60 -15.88 -14.18
C GLU A 335 1.04 -16.44 -12.86
N GLY A 336 1.26 -15.72 -11.76
CA GLY A 336 0.72 -16.06 -10.45
C GLY A 336 -0.80 -16.02 -10.47
N LEU A 337 -1.39 -14.94 -10.99
CA LEU A 337 -2.84 -14.80 -11.11
C LEU A 337 -3.46 -15.86 -12.02
N ASP A 338 -2.80 -16.27 -13.09
CA ASP A 338 -3.28 -17.35 -13.97
C ASP A 338 -3.29 -18.72 -13.28
N LYS A 339 -2.25 -19.02 -12.49
CA LYS A 339 -2.24 -20.23 -11.65
C LYS A 339 -3.32 -20.16 -10.57
N LEU A 340 -3.52 -18.99 -9.98
CA LEU A 340 -4.50 -18.75 -8.92
C LEU A 340 -5.95 -18.78 -9.43
N ARG A 341 -6.22 -18.37 -10.68
CA ARG A 341 -7.53 -18.52 -11.34
C ARG A 341 -7.98 -19.98 -11.44
N ALA A 342 -7.05 -20.92 -11.43
CA ALA A 342 -7.33 -22.36 -11.43
C ALA A 342 -7.50 -22.96 -10.01
N ASP A 343 -7.22 -22.19 -8.95
CA ASP A 343 -7.34 -22.64 -7.57
C ASP A 343 -8.78 -22.46 -7.05
N PRO A 344 -9.36 -23.46 -6.35
CA PRO A 344 -10.66 -23.34 -5.68
C PRO A 344 -10.82 -22.12 -4.76
N VAL A 345 -9.72 -21.58 -4.23
CA VAL A 345 -9.72 -20.36 -3.40
C VAL A 345 -10.32 -19.15 -4.13
N PHE A 346 -10.27 -19.11 -5.46
CA PHE A 346 -10.79 -18.02 -6.29
C PHE A 346 -12.20 -18.31 -6.83
N GLU A 347 -12.82 -19.42 -6.44
CA GLU A 347 -14.18 -19.76 -6.85
C GLU A 347 -15.17 -18.67 -6.41
N GLY A 348 -15.94 -18.14 -7.37
CA GLY A 348 -16.87 -17.03 -7.14
C GLY A 348 -16.29 -15.63 -7.33
N PHE A 349 -14.99 -15.51 -7.66
CA PHE A 349 -14.35 -14.25 -8.02
C PHE A 349 -14.00 -14.20 -9.51
N SER A 350 -14.31 -13.08 -10.16
CA SER A 350 -13.76 -12.73 -11.47
C SER A 350 -12.64 -11.72 -11.31
N VAL A 351 -11.46 -12.10 -11.79
CA VAL A 351 -10.20 -11.36 -11.62
C VAL A 351 -9.77 -10.72 -12.93
N THR A 352 -9.54 -9.42 -12.91
CA THR A 352 -9.04 -8.63 -14.06
C THR A 352 -7.87 -7.77 -13.63
N VAL A 353 -6.91 -7.54 -14.52
CA VAL A 353 -5.76 -6.65 -14.27
C VAL A 353 -5.95 -5.41 -15.15
N PRO A 354 -6.71 -4.39 -14.70
CA PRO A 354 -6.94 -3.17 -15.49
C PRO A 354 -5.67 -2.38 -15.79
N PHE A 355 -4.63 -2.53 -14.96
CA PHE A 355 -3.37 -1.82 -15.15
C PHE A 355 -2.21 -2.65 -14.64
N ASN A 356 -1.18 -2.79 -15.48
CA ASN A 356 0.11 -3.38 -15.17
C ASN A 356 1.21 -2.48 -15.76
N GLN A 357 2.06 -1.94 -14.90
CA GLN A 357 3.14 -1.06 -15.30
C GLN A 357 4.16 -1.79 -16.19
N GLY A 358 4.38 -3.09 -15.95
CA GLY A 358 5.28 -3.92 -16.74
C GLY A 358 4.89 -3.95 -18.22
N ASP A 359 3.59 -4.05 -18.53
CA ASP A 359 3.13 -4.08 -19.92
C ASP A 359 3.27 -2.73 -20.61
N SER A 360 2.96 -1.65 -19.91
CA SER A 360 3.18 -0.28 -20.42
C SER A 360 4.64 -0.04 -20.77
N ILE A 361 5.57 -0.56 -19.97
CA ILE A 361 7.02 -0.51 -20.23
C ILE A 361 7.38 -1.34 -21.47
N LYS A 362 6.90 -2.59 -21.58
CA LYS A 362 7.16 -3.45 -22.75
C LYS A 362 6.67 -2.82 -24.04
N GLU A 363 5.46 -2.27 -24.04
CA GLU A 363 4.88 -1.58 -25.21
C GLU A 363 5.71 -0.37 -25.61
N SER A 364 6.17 0.42 -24.63
CA SER A 364 7.05 1.58 -24.87
C SER A 364 8.40 1.17 -25.48
N ILE A 365 9.02 0.10 -24.98
CA ILE A 365 10.26 -0.46 -25.56
C ILE A 365 10.01 -0.96 -26.98
N ALA A 366 8.94 -1.72 -27.20
CA ALA A 366 8.61 -2.25 -28.52
C ALA A 366 8.41 -1.12 -29.54
N ASN A 367 7.69 -0.06 -29.14
CA ASN A 367 7.50 1.12 -29.98
C ASN A 367 8.81 1.87 -30.26
N LEU A 368 9.69 1.99 -29.27
CA LEU A 368 11.03 2.59 -29.44
C LEU A 368 11.86 1.79 -30.45
N LEU A 369 11.86 0.46 -30.36
CA LEU A 369 12.57 -0.42 -31.28
C LEU A 369 12.02 -0.32 -32.71
N TRP A 370 10.68 -0.26 -32.88
CA TRP A 370 10.05 -0.03 -34.17
C TRP A 370 10.44 1.33 -34.75
N THR A 371 10.44 2.37 -33.94
CA THR A 371 10.83 3.72 -34.34
C THR A 371 12.30 3.76 -34.75
N LEU A 372 13.19 3.09 -34.01
CA LEU A 372 14.61 2.97 -34.34
C LEU A 372 14.82 2.25 -35.67
N LEU A 373 14.08 1.16 -35.92
CA LEU A 373 14.16 0.40 -37.16
C LEU A 373 13.71 1.25 -38.36
N TRP A 374 12.55 1.91 -38.26
CA TRP A 374 12.08 2.79 -39.33
C TRP A 374 13.01 3.98 -39.56
N GLY A 375 13.51 4.60 -38.49
CA GLY A 375 14.50 5.67 -38.57
C GLY A 375 15.79 5.22 -39.26
N GLY A 376 16.30 4.03 -38.93
CA GLY A 376 17.48 3.44 -39.55
C GLY A 376 17.27 3.11 -41.04
N VAL A 377 16.13 2.52 -41.38
CA VAL A 377 15.76 2.21 -42.78
C VAL A 377 15.63 3.50 -43.60
N LEU A 378 14.94 4.51 -43.08
CA LEU A 378 14.79 5.81 -43.75
C LEU A 378 16.14 6.52 -43.90
N ALA A 379 16.98 6.53 -42.86
CA ALA A 379 18.32 7.09 -42.93
C ALA A 379 19.19 6.38 -43.97
N PHE A 380 19.11 5.05 -44.06
CA PHE A 380 19.79 4.27 -45.10
C PHE A 380 19.35 4.69 -46.50
N PHE A 381 18.04 4.83 -46.75
CA PHE A 381 17.54 5.27 -48.04
C PHE A 381 17.95 6.71 -48.38
N VAL A 382 17.89 7.63 -47.41
CA VAL A 382 18.35 9.01 -47.60
C VAL A 382 19.85 9.05 -47.93
N MET A 383 20.68 8.33 -47.16
CA MET A 383 22.11 8.22 -47.45
C MET A 383 22.36 7.65 -48.85
N LEU A 384 21.63 6.62 -49.27
CA LEU A 384 21.78 6.02 -50.59
C LEU A 384 21.43 7.01 -51.71
N LEU A 385 20.39 7.83 -51.53
CA LEU A 385 20.02 8.87 -52.49
C LEU A 385 21.13 9.93 -52.64
N PHE A 386 21.77 10.34 -51.54
CA PHE A 386 22.84 11.34 -51.57
C PHE A 386 24.22 10.78 -51.98
N LEU A 387 24.53 9.52 -51.63
CA LEU A 387 25.81 8.88 -52.00
C LEU A 387 25.88 8.51 -53.49
N LYS A 388 24.76 8.51 -54.21
CA LYS A 388 24.72 8.22 -55.65
C LYS A 388 25.01 9.47 -56.52
N SER A 389 25.43 10.59 -55.92
CA SER A 389 25.92 11.79 -56.62
C SER A 389 27.43 11.91 -56.58
#